data_AF-A0A963QRL3-F1
#
_entry.id   AF-A0A963QRL3-F1
#
_cell.length_a   1.000
_cell.length_b   1.000
_cell.length_c   1.000
_cell.angle_alpha   90.00
_cell.angle_beta   90.00
_cell.angle_gamma   90.00
#
_symmetry.space_group_name_H-M   'P 1'
#
loop_
_entity.id
_entity.type
_entity.pdbx_description
1 polymer ?
#
loop_
_entity_poly.entity_id
_entity_poly.type
_entity_poly.pdbx_seq_one_letter_code
_entity_poly.pdbx_strand_id
1 'polypeptide(L)' 'PVAVGFGVRTPEQAAQIAQVADGVVVGSALVELVGDNAATAPQKIRELTTALAKAVHNARVLPA' A
#
# COMPACT_ATOMS: atom_id res chain seq x y z
N PRO A 1 -10.27 12.21 -9.61
CA PRO A 1 -9.67 11.06 -8.90
C PRO A 1 -9.35 11.46 -7.45
N VAL A 2 -9.68 10.62 -6.47
CA VAL A 2 -9.46 10.88 -5.04
C VAL A 2 -8.63 9.75 -4.41
N ALA A 3 -7.58 10.10 -3.67
CA ALA A 3 -6.73 9.15 -2.96
C ALA A 3 -6.79 9.39 -1.44
N VAL A 4 -6.67 8.31 -0.65
CA VAL A 4 -6.72 8.33 0.82
C VAL A 4 -5.39 7.83 1.40
N GLY A 5 -4.87 8.51 2.43
CA GLY A 5 -3.48 8.31 2.88
C GLY A 5 -3.22 8.25 4.38
N PHE A 6 -4.24 8.17 5.23
CA PHE A 6 -4.04 8.20 6.67
C PHE A 6 -3.91 6.78 7.24
N GLY A 7 -2.74 6.45 7.80
CA GLY A 7 -2.54 5.23 8.60
C GLY A 7 -2.46 3.91 7.81
N VAL A 8 -2.16 3.93 6.51
CA VAL A 8 -2.05 2.73 5.69
C VAL A 8 -0.69 2.06 5.90
N ARG A 9 -0.71 0.80 6.36
CA ARG A 9 0.50 0.03 6.68
C ARG A 9 0.49 -1.39 6.09
N THR A 10 -0.68 -1.93 5.73
CA THR A 10 -0.79 -3.30 5.21
C THR A 10 -1.53 -3.37 3.87
N PRO A 11 -1.30 -4.43 3.07
CA PRO A 11 -2.05 -4.69 1.84
C PRO A 11 -3.57 -4.77 2.05
N GLU A 12 -4.03 -5.34 3.15
CA GLU A 12 -5.45 -5.50 3.48
C GLU A 12 -6.11 -4.14 3.72
N GLN A 13 -5.45 -3.25 4.44
CA GLN A 13 -5.90 -1.87 4.63
C GLN A 13 -5.97 -1.12 3.29
N ALA A 14 -4.95 -1.28 2.45
CA ALA A 14 -4.92 -0.67 1.13
C ALA A 14 -6.07 -1.19 0.24
N ALA A 15 -6.36 -2.49 0.27
CA ALA A 15 -7.49 -3.07 -0.46
C ALA A 15 -8.84 -2.52 0.02
N GLN A 16 -9.05 -2.42 1.33
CA GLN A 16 -10.28 -1.85 1.90
C GLN A 16 -10.52 -0.42 1.44
N ILE A 17 -9.48 0.41 1.46
CA ILE A 17 -9.55 1.80 1.01
C ILE A 17 -9.81 1.89 -0.51
N ALA A 18 -9.14 1.04 -1.30
CA ALA A 18 -9.28 1.02 -2.76
C ALA A 18 -10.68 0.59 -3.25
N GLN A 19 -11.52 0.01 -2.38
CA GLN A 19 -12.94 -0.22 -2.69
C GLN A 19 -13.72 1.08 -2.90
N VAL A 20 -13.33 2.15 -2.20
CA VAL A 20 -14.09 3.41 -2.14
C VAL A 20 -13.28 4.63 -2.60
N ALA A 21 -11.98 4.48 -2.88
CA ALA A 21 -11.08 5.52 -3.38
C ALA A 21 -10.43 5.11 -4.70
N ASP A 22 -9.98 6.08 -5.49
CA ASP A 22 -9.25 5.83 -6.75
C ASP A 22 -7.77 5.52 -6.52
N GLY A 23 -7.27 5.75 -5.31
CA GLY A 23 -5.89 5.47 -4.95
C GLY A 23 -5.65 5.46 -3.44
N VAL A 24 -4.50 4.93 -3.06
CA VAL A 24 -4.04 4.81 -1.68
C VAL A 24 -2.66 5.43 -1.57
N VAL A 25 -2.44 6.27 -0.56
CA VAL A 25 -1.14 6.89 -0.28
C VAL A 25 -0.51 6.22 0.94
N VAL A 26 0.73 5.75 0.79
CA VAL A 26 1.50 5.10 1.87
C VAL A 26 2.79 5.89 2.06
N GLY A 27 2.95 6.49 3.24
CA GLY A 27 4.09 7.35 3.58
C GLY A 27 4.90 6.81 4.74
N SER A 28 4.42 7.03 5.97
CA SER A 28 5.13 6.70 7.21
C SER A 28 5.62 5.25 7.27
N ALA A 29 4.81 4.29 6.82
CA ALA A 29 5.19 2.89 6.78
C ALA A 29 6.43 2.61 5.91
N LEU A 30 6.59 3.33 4.79
CA LEU A 30 7.77 3.20 3.92
C LEU A 30 9.00 3.86 4.56
N VAL A 31 8.83 5.02 5.18
CA VAL A 31 9.92 5.74 5.87
C VAL A 31 10.44 4.93 7.04
N GLU A 32 9.55 4.40 7.89
CA GLU A 32 9.90 3.52 9.01
C GLU A 32 10.63 2.27 8.52
N LEU A 33 10.12 1.60 7.47
CA LEU A 33 10.74 0.42 6.90
C LEU A 33 12.18 0.70 6.42
N VAL A 34 12.43 1.85 5.80
CA VAL A 34 13.79 2.26 5.40
C VAL A 34 14.67 2.53 6.62
N GLY A 35 14.15 3.26 7.62
CA GLY A 35 14.86 3.56 8.86
C GLY A 35 15.33 2.31 9.61
N ASP A 36 14.45 1.31 9.69
CA ASP A 36 14.71 0.05 10.40
C ASP A 36 15.60 -0.93 9.59
N ASN A 37 15.73 -0.73 8.27
CA ASN A 37 16.33 -1.73 7.39
C ASN A 37 17.28 -1.15 6.34
N ALA A 38 18.05 -0.12 6.68
CA ALA A 38 18.86 0.66 5.74
C ALA A 38 19.65 -0.18 4.69
N ALA A 39 20.30 -1.27 5.11
CA ALA A 39 21.09 -2.13 4.21
C ALA A 39 20.25 -2.98 3.22
N THR A 40 19.00 -3.30 3.57
CA THR A 40 18.09 -4.13 2.76
C THR A 40 16.84 -3.36 2.29
N ALA A 41 16.85 -2.04 2.48
CA ALA A 41 15.71 -1.17 2.23
C ALA A 41 15.18 -1.26 0.79
N PRO A 42 16.01 -1.29 -0.28
CA PRO A 42 15.49 -1.40 -1.65
C PRO A 42 14.66 -2.67 -1.89
N GLN A 43 15.13 -3.81 -1.39
CA GLN A 43 14.43 -5.09 -1.51
C GLN A 43 13.12 -5.07 -0.71
N LYS A 44 13.16 -4.60 0.54
CA LYS A 44 11.97 -4.51 1.39
C LYS A 44 10.93 -3.51 0.88
N ILE A 45 11.36 -2.36 0.34
CA ILE A 45 10.48 -1.41 -0.36
C ILE A 45 9.78 -2.11 -1.51
N ARG A 46 10.52 -2.84 -2.35
CA ARG A 46 9.96 -3.54 -3.50
C ARG A 46 8.93 -4.58 -3.07
N GLU A 47 9.22 -5.37 -2.03
CA GLU A 47 8.29 -6.35 -1.48
C GLU A 47 6.99 -5.70 -0.99
N LEU A 48 7.09 -4.68 -0.15
CA LEU A 48 5.93 -4.00 0.42
C LEU A 48 5.10 -3.30 -0.65
N THR A 49 5.73 -2.53 -1.54
CA THR A 49 5.03 -1.83 -2.63
C THR A 49 4.39 -2.79 -3.63
N THR A 50 5.02 -3.94 -3.91
CA THR A 50 4.41 -4.99 -4.74
C THR A 50 3.16 -5.57 -4.07
N ALA A 51 3.21 -5.84 -2.77
CA ALA A 51 2.07 -6.37 -2.03
C ALA A 51 0.91 -5.36 -1.97
N LEU A 52 1.22 -4.10 -1.66
CA LEU A 52 0.25 -2.98 -1.65
C LEU A 52 -0.39 -2.79 -3.04
N ALA A 53 0.41 -2.74 -4.10
CA ALA A 53 -0.09 -2.56 -5.46
C ALA A 53 -1.02 -3.71 -5.89
N LYS A 54 -0.65 -4.96 -5.61
CA LYS A 54 -1.51 -6.12 -5.87
C LYS A 54 -2.85 -6.00 -5.16
N ALA A 55 -2.83 -5.62 -3.89
CA ALA A 55 -4.05 -5.47 -3.10
C ALA A 55 -4.96 -4.35 -3.63
N VAL A 56 -4.39 -3.21 -4.02
CA VAL A 56 -5.14 -2.11 -4.64
C VAL A 56 -5.72 -2.51 -5.99
N HIS A 57 -4.95 -3.17 -6.86
CA HIS A 57 -5.43 -3.61 -8.17
C HIS A 57 -6.53 -4.66 -8.10
N ASN A 58 -6.48 -5.54 -7.09
CA ASN A 58 -7.46 -6.60 -6.90
C ASN A 58 -8.66 -6.18 -6.04
N ALA A 59 -8.69 -4.94 -5.52
CA ALA A 59 -9.76 -4.50 -4.63
C ALA A 59 -11.10 -4.50 -5.36
N ARG A 60 -11.20 -3.85 -6.51
CA ARG A 60 -12.46 -3.73 -7.25
C ARG A 60 -12.72 -4.97 -8.12
N VAL A 61 -13.03 -6.11 -7.50
CA VAL A 61 -13.76 -7.17 -8.21
C VAL A 61 -15.23 -6.78 -8.15
N LEU A 62 -15.79 -6.33 -9.28
CA LEU A 62 -17.23 -6.14 -9.40
C LEU A 62 -17.91 -7.49 -9.09
N PRO A 63 -18.90 -7.54 -8.18
CA PRO A 63 -19.74 -8.73 -8.10
C PRO A 63 -20.42 -8.93 -9.46
N ALA A 64 -20.33 -10.15 -9.97
CA ALA A 64 -21.02 -10.59 -11.18
C ALA A 64 -22.54 -10.53 -11.01
#